data_AF-A0A958IUY6-F1
#
_entry.id   AF-A0A958IUY6-F1
#
_cell.length_a   1.000
_cell.length_b   1.000
_cell.length_c   1.000
_cell.angle_alpha   90.00
_cell.angle_beta   90.00
_cell.angle_gamma   90.00
#
_symmetry.space_group_name_H-M   'P 1'
#
loop_
_entity.id
_entity.type
_entity.pdbx_description
1 polymer ?
#
loop_
_entity_poly.entity_id
_entity_poly.type
_entity_poly.pdbx_seq_one_letter_code
_entity_poly.pdbx_strand_id
1 'polypeptide(L)'
;SLGATAVIEIANRLPKKPFCIVLMLPNADFQMPRSIVILKALPYRLLMPAKRLVQWIMVKFKINPDDADHRQHFIAALTAADSVRLKESALGLRNYRLDWNTLAAIDIPCLVVGAAADIQHDQDNIMKIY
;
A
#
# COMPACT_ATOMS: atom_id res chain seq x y z
N SER A 1 -2.59 -2.96 0.36
CA SER A 1 -2.05 -2.56 1.67
C SER A 1 -0.67 -3.14 1.88
N LEU A 2 0.32 -2.30 2.23
CA LEU A 2 1.70 -2.72 2.49
C LEU A 2 1.84 -3.62 3.72
N GLY A 3 1.03 -3.40 4.75
CA GLY A 3 1.10 -4.18 5.99
C GLY A 3 0.77 -5.65 5.77
N ALA A 4 -0.31 -5.93 5.03
CA ALA A 4 -0.68 -7.29 4.65
C ALA A 4 0.41 -7.96 3.80
N THR A 5 0.99 -7.22 2.85
CA THR A 5 2.10 -7.70 2.03
C THR A 5 3.35 -8.01 2.86
N ALA A 6 3.69 -7.16 3.84
CA ALA A 6 4.82 -7.41 4.73
C ALA A 6 4.61 -8.68 5.58
N VAL A 7 3.37 -8.95 6.03
CA VAL A 7 3.03 -10.18 6.73
C VAL A 7 3.27 -11.41 5.84
N ILE A 8 2.87 -11.36 4.56
CA ILE A 8 3.13 -12.43 3.59
C ILE A 8 4.64 -12.72 3.50
N GLU A 9 5.48 -11.70 3.34
CA GLU A 9 6.92 -11.89 3.16
C GLU A 9 7.63 -12.53 4.38
N ILE A 10 7.14 -12.23 5.58
CA ILE A 10 7.76 -12.74 6.80
C ILE A 10 7.13 -14.02 7.30
N ALA A 11 5.95 -14.42 6.81
CA ALA A 11 5.15 -15.54 7.33
C ALA A 11 5.97 -16.83 7.49
N ASN A 12 6.78 -17.16 6.50
CA ASN A 12 7.64 -18.36 6.50
C ASN A 12 8.91 -18.23 7.33
N ARG A 13 9.24 -17.00 7.77
CA ARG A 13 10.43 -16.69 8.57
C ARG A 13 10.11 -16.44 10.04
N LEU A 14 8.83 -16.49 10.42
CA LEU A 14 8.44 -16.30 11.81
C LEU A 14 8.96 -17.47 12.66
N PRO A 15 9.64 -17.20 13.79
CA PRO A 15 10.16 -18.26 14.67
C PRO A 15 9.03 -19.08 15.30
N LYS A 16 7.83 -18.49 15.41
CA LYS A 16 6.61 -19.16 15.84
C LYS A 16 5.50 -18.81 14.86
N LYS A 17 4.94 -19.82 14.21
CA LYS A 17 3.85 -19.63 13.25
C LYS A 17 2.55 -19.23 13.99
N PRO A 18 1.84 -18.20 13.53
CA PRO A 18 0.52 -17.87 14.06
C PRO A 18 -0.48 -18.97 13.72
N PHE A 19 -1.59 -19.02 14.47
CA PHE A 19 -2.68 -19.97 14.21
C PHE A 19 -3.35 -19.73 12.85
N CYS A 20 -3.49 -18.47 12.45
CA CYS A 20 -3.97 -18.07 11.14
C CYS A 20 -3.44 -16.67 10.78
N ILE A 21 -3.49 -16.34 9.49
CA ILE A 21 -3.19 -15.00 8.96
C ILE A 21 -4.47 -14.44 8.33
N VAL A 22 -4.80 -13.19 8.63
CA VAL A 22 -5.89 -12.47 7.99
C VAL A 22 -5.31 -11.28 7.23
N LEU A 23 -5.40 -11.31 5.90
CA LEU A 23 -4.86 -10.30 5.01
C LEU A 23 -5.98 -9.39 4.52
N MET A 24 -5.97 -8.14 4.99
CA MET A 24 -6.88 -7.11 4.53
C MET A 24 -6.26 -6.37 3.35
N LEU A 25 -6.89 -6.48 2.18
CA LEU A 25 -6.48 -5.83 0.93
C LEU A 25 -4.97 -5.97 0.66
N PRO A 26 -4.40 -7.20 0.63
CA PRO A 26 -2.99 -7.37 0.32
C PRO A 26 -2.69 -6.79 -1.07
N ASN A 27 -1.50 -6.20 -1.23
CA ASN A 27 -1.08 -5.69 -2.53
C ASN A 27 0.12 -6.48 -3.06
N ALA A 28 -0.03 -7.11 -4.22
CA ALA A 28 1.04 -7.89 -4.83
C ALA A 28 2.03 -7.01 -5.62
N ASP A 29 1.60 -5.85 -6.11
CA ASP A 29 2.44 -4.93 -6.89
C ASP A 29 2.10 -3.48 -6.53
N PHE A 30 3.12 -2.68 -6.22
CA PHE A 30 2.96 -1.23 -6.11
C PHE A 30 3.31 -0.59 -7.44
N GLN A 31 2.33 -0.52 -8.35
CA GLN A 31 2.48 0.13 -9.65
C GLN A 31 2.55 1.65 -9.51
N MET A 32 3.73 2.15 -9.16
CA MET A 32 4.00 3.57 -9.14
C MET A 32 4.47 4.05 -10.53
N PRO A 33 4.04 5.25 -10.97
CA PRO A 33 4.45 5.77 -12.25
C PRO A 33 5.97 6.01 -12.25
N ARG A 34 6.63 5.79 -13.38
CA ARG A 34 8.09 6.03 -13.53
C ARG A 34 8.49 7.48 -13.20
N SER A 35 7.56 8.43 -13.31
CA SER A 35 7.76 9.83 -12.91
C SER A 35 7.99 10.02 -11.41
N ILE A 36 7.71 9.02 -10.55
CA ILE A 36 7.96 9.12 -9.11
C ILE A 36 9.44 9.35 -8.76
N VAL A 37 10.36 9.02 -9.68
CA VAL A 37 11.79 9.29 -9.53
C VAL A 37 12.10 10.78 -9.39
N ILE A 38 11.22 11.67 -9.88
CA ILE A 38 11.33 13.13 -9.70
C ILE A 38 11.39 13.50 -8.21
N LEU A 39 10.76 12.71 -7.32
CA LEU A 39 10.82 12.93 -5.87
C LEU A 39 12.26 12.89 -5.33
N LYS A 40 13.20 12.18 -5.98
CA LYS A 40 14.61 12.16 -5.56
C LYS A 40 15.22 13.55 -5.56
N ALA A 41 14.98 14.31 -6.64
CA ALA A 41 15.50 15.66 -6.82
C ALA A 41 14.71 16.72 -6.05
N LEU A 42 13.54 16.37 -5.52
CA LEU A 42 12.68 17.31 -4.79
C LEU A 42 13.32 17.67 -3.43
N PRO A 43 13.65 18.94 -3.18
CA PRO A 43 14.24 19.39 -1.92
C PRO A 43 13.23 19.29 -0.78
N TYR A 44 13.73 19.12 0.45
CA TYR A 44 12.91 18.93 1.65
C TYR A 44 11.83 20.01 1.82
N ARG A 45 12.17 21.27 1.52
CA ARG A 45 11.26 22.42 1.61
C ARG A 45 10.02 22.30 0.71
N LEU A 46 10.12 21.54 -0.38
CA LEU A 46 9.02 21.32 -1.33
C LEU A 46 8.20 20.06 -1.03
N LEU A 47 8.58 19.24 -0.03
CA LEU A 47 7.81 18.05 0.33
C LEU A 47 6.46 18.39 0.96
N MET A 48 6.42 19.44 1.78
CA MET A 48 5.18 19.88 2.42
C MET A 48 4.11 20.38 1.42
N PRO A 49 4.44 21.25 0.43
CA PRO A 49 3.47 21.59 -0.62
C PRO A 49 3.16 20.40 -1.54
N ALA A 50 4.13 19.54 -1.86
CA ALA A 50 3.88 18.32 -2.65
C ALA A 50 2.88 17.39 -1.96
N LYS A 51 2.97 17.24 -0.64
CA LYS A 51 2.03 16.46 0.17
C LYS A 51 0.59 16.99 0.07
N ARG A 52 0.40 18.31 0.11
CA ARG A 52 -0.92 18.93 -0.10
C ARG A 52 -1.46 18.69 -1.51
N LEU A 53 -0.59 18.75 -2.51
CA LEU A 53 -0.96 18.42 -3.89
C LEU A 53 -1.41 16.95 -4.02
N VAL A 54 -0.65 16.01 -3.43
CA VAL A 54 -1.01 14.58 -3.40
C VAL A 54 -2.36 14.39 -2.70
N GLN A 55 -2.58 15.04 -1.56
CA GLN A 55 -3.87 15.01 -0.86
C GLN A 55 -5.01 15.44 -1.77
N TRP A 56 -4.86 16.56 -2.48
CA TRP A 56 -5.88 17.06 -3.39
C TRP A 56 -6.17 16.10 -4.54
N ILE A 57 -5.11 15.55 -5.17
CA ILE A 57 -5.25 14.58 -6.26
C ILE A 57 -5.99 13.33 -5.77
N MET A 58 -5.60 12.78 -4.63
CA MET A 58 -6.20 11.55 -4.09
C MET A 58 -7.67 11.77 -3.72
N VAL A 59 -7.98 12.85 -2.99
CA VAL A 59 -9.36 13.18 -2.60
C VAL A 59 -10.25 13.43 -3.82
N LYS A 60 -9.73 14.06 -4.87
CA LYS A 60 -10.52 14.40 -6.06
C LYS A 60 -10.74 13.23 -7.01
N PHE A 61 -9.74 12.35 -7.16
CA PHE A 61 -9.75 11.34 -8.23
C PHE A 61 -9.77 9.89 -7.76
N LYS A 62 -9.44 9.61 -6.49
CA LYS A 62 -9.20 8.24 -6.00
C LYS A 62 -10.02 7.84 -4.77
N ILE A 63 -10.63 8.80 -4.07
CA ILE A 63 -11.51 8.52 -2.92
C ILE A 63 -12.95 8.72 -3.39
N ASN A 64 -13.82 7.78 -3.02
CA ASN A 64 -15.24 7.89 -3.29
C ASN A 64 -15.81 9.15 -2.59
N PRO A 65 -16.43 10.09 -3.31
CA PRO A 65 -17.02 11.28 -2.70
C PRO A 65 -18.11 10.97 -1.66
N ASP A 66 -18.78 9.82 -1.78
CA ASP A 66 -19.86 9.40 -0.87
C ASP A 66 -19.35 8.75 0.42
N ASP A 67 -18.04 8.47 0.52
CA ASP A 67 -17.40 7.86 1.69
C ASP A 67 -16.65 8.93 2.51
N ALA A 68 -17.43 9.71 3.27
CA ALA A 68 -16.93 10.84 4.05
C ALA A 68 -15.92 10.41 5.14
N ASP A 69 -16.17 9.26 5.78
CA ASP A 69 -15.32 8.73 6.85
C ASP A 69 -13.95 8.32 6.30
N HIS A 70 -13.92 7.55 5.21
CA HIS A 70 -12.65 7.18 4.57
C HIS A 70 -11.89 8.42 4.10
N ARG A 71 -12.58 9.41 3.53
CA ARG A 71 -11.96 10.68 3.14
C ARG A 71 -11.32 11.39 4.35
N GLN A 72 -12.02 11.49 5.47
CA GLN A 72 -11.51 12.14 6.67
C GLN A 72 -10.31 11.38 7.25
N HIS A 73 -10.39 10.05 7.33
CA HIS A 73 -9.30 9.21 7.80
C HIS A 73 -8.06 9.33 6.90
N PHE A 74 -8.24 9.31 5.58
CA PHE A 74 -7.15 9.49 4.62
C PHE A 74 -6.47 10.85 4.79
N ILE A 75 -7.26 11.93 4.86
CA ILE A 75 -6.74 13.30 5.05
C ILE A 75 -5.96 13.39 6.37
N ALA A 76 -6.49 12.84 7.45
CA ALA A 76 -5.84 12.84 8.75
C ALA A 76 -4.52 12.05 8.72
N ALA A 77 -4.54 10.83 8.19
CA ALA A 77 -3.37 9.97 8.07
C ALA A 77 -2.28 10.61 7.20
N LEU A 78 -2.66 11.13 6.03
CA LEU A 78 -1.72 11.83 5.18
C LEU A 78 -1.17 13.04 5.90
N THR A 79 -2.00 13.91 6.49
CA THR A 79 -1.57 15.11 7.23
C THR A 79 -0.61 14.79 8.37
N ALA A 80 -0.83 13.72 9.12
CA ALA A 80 0.05 13.28 10.22
C ALA A 80 1.36 12.65 9.74
N ALA A 81 1.42 12.11 8.52
CA ALA A 81 2.61 11.41 8.01
C ALA A 81 3.83 12.34 7.88
N ASP A 82 5.01 11.86 8.28
CA ASP A 82 6.27 12.55 8.04
C ASP A 82 6.59 12.59 6.53
N SER A 83 6.92 13.77 6.01
CA SER A 83 7.07 13.96 4.56
C SER A 83 8.36 13.35 4.00
N VAL A 84 9.42 13.25 4.82
CA VAL A 84 10.66 12.56 4.41
C VAL A 84 10.39 11.07 4.32
N ARG A 85 9.82 10.48 5.37
CA ARG A 85 9.48 9.06 5.42
C ARG A 85 8.54 8.68 4.29
N LEU A 86 7.55 9.52 4.00
CA LEU A 86 6.64 9.30 2.87
C LEU A 86 7.37 9.27 1.52
N LYS A 87 8.31 10.22 1.29
CA LYS A 87 9.16 10.22 0.09
C LYS A 87 9.99 8.95 -0.01
N GLU A 88 10.69 8.58 1.07
CA GLU A 88 11.58 7.41 1.07
C GLU A 88 10.79 6.09 0.91
N SER A 89 9.65 5.95 1.58
CA SER A 89 8.76 4.80 1.40
C SER A 89 8.24 4.71 -0.05
N ALA A 90 7.82 5.83 -0.64
CA ALA A 90 7.37 5.84 -2.03
C ALA A 90 8.49 5.46 -3.00
N LEU A 91 9.71 5.97 -2.80
CA LEU A 91 10.87 5.63 -3.62
C LEU A 91 11.33 4.18 -3.44
N GLY A 92 11.27 3.65 -2.23
CA GLY A 92 11.63 2.26 -1.92
C GLY A 92 10.64 1.24 -2.47
N LEU A 93 9.35 1.57 -2.46
CA LEU A 93 8.28 0.67 -2.90
C LEU A 93 7.97 0.77 -4.40
N ARG A 94 8.56 1.73 -5.13
CA ARG A 94 8.21 2.03 -6.54
C ARG A 94 8.29 0.85 -7.51
N ASN A 95 9.13 -0.13 -7.21
CA ASN A 95 9.36 -1.33 -8.02
C ASN A 95 9.02 -2.60 -7.24
N TYR A 96 8.29 -2.46 -6.14
CA TYR A 96 7.96 -3.59 -5.30
C TYR A 96 7.04 -4.56 -6.04
N ARG A 97 7.43 -5.83 -6.04
CA ARG A 97 6.62 -6.94 -6.49
C ARG A 97 6.74 -8.06 -5.48
N LEU A 98 5.61 -8.60 -5.07
CA LEU A 98 5.55 -9.79 -4.25
C LEU A 98 6.11 -10.97 -5.04
N ASP A 99 7.02 -11.72 -4.42
CA ASP A 99 7.48 -12.98 -4.97
C ASP A 99 6.41 -14.06 -4.79
N TRP A 100 5.79 -14.48 -5.89
CA TRP A 100 4.74 -15.50 -5.89
C TRP A 100 5.21 -16.84 -5.33
N ASN A 101 6.51 -17.17 -5.40
CA ASN A 101 7.04 -18.38 -4.78
C ASN A 101 6.98 -18.31 -3.25
N THR A 102 7.13 -17.11 -2.68
CA THR A 102 6.99 -16.91 -1.24
C THR A 102 5.56 -17.18 -0.78
N LEU A 103 4.57 -16.82 -1.60
CA LEU A 103 3.17 -17.08 -1.32
C LEU A 103 2.84 -18.58 -1.33
N ALA A 104 3.30 -19.32 -2.35
CA ALA A 104 3.08 -20.76 -2.46
C ALA A 104 3.72 -21.57 -1.32
N ALA A 105 4.72 -21.00 -0.65
CA ALA A 105 5.41 -21.62 0.48
C ALA A 105 4.72 -21.39 1.83
N ILE A 106 3.65 -20.58 1.90
CA ILE A 106 2.92 -20.32 3.15
C ILE A 106 2.06 -21.55 3.49
N ASP A 107 2.41 -22.20 4.59
CA ASP A 107 1.69 -23.36 5.15
C ASP A 107 0.75 -22.99 6.30
N ILE A 108 0.59 -21.69 6.57
CA ILE A 108 -0.29 -21.16 7.61
C ILE A 108 -1.67 -20.91 7.00
N PRO A 109 -2.77 -21.33 7.67
CA PRO A 109 -4.13 -20.99 7.23
C PRO A 109 -4.28 -19.48 7.01
N CYS A 110 -4.68 -19.08 5.81
CA CYS A 110 -4.76 -17.68 5.41
C CYS A 110 -6.17 -17.32 4.94
N LEU A 111 -6.72 -16.24 5.48
CA LEU A 111 -7.94 -15.59 4.99
C LEU A 111 -7.56 -14.30 4.28
N VAL A 112 -7.93 -14.18 3.01
CA VAL A 112 -7.73 -12.96 2.21
C VAL A 112 -9.06 -12.24 2.08
N VAL A 113 -9.09 -10.99 2.52
CA VAL A 113 -10.26 -10.11 2.41
C VAL A 113 -9.95 -9.02 1.41
N GLY A 114 -10.55 -9.13 0.23
CA GLY A 114 -10.54 -8.10 -0.81
C GLY A 114 -11.74 -7.16 -0.72
N ALA A 115 -11.74 -6.10 -1.52
CA ALA A 115 -12.90 -5.25 -1.73
C ALA A 115 -13.18 -5.13 -3.24
N ALA A 116 -14.35 -5.63 -3.66
CA ALA A 116 -14.76 -5.69 -5.06
C ALA A 116 -15.02 -4.32 -5.71
N ALA A 117 -15.04 -3.24 -4.93
CA ALA A 117 -15.17 -1.87 -5.41
C ALA A 117 -13.89 -1.03 -5.23
N ASP A 118 -12.78 -1.65 -4.81
CA ASP A 118 -11.54 -0.94 -4.56
C ASP A 118 -10.82 -0.62 -5.88
N ILE A 119 -10.66 0.68 -6.13
CA ILE A 119 -10.01 1.24 -7.33
C ILE A 119 -8.49 1.43 -7.10
N GLN A 120 -8.03 1.32 -5.86
CA GLN A 120 -6.61 1.49 -5.50
C GLN A 120 -5.81 0.20 -5.61
N HIS A 121 -6.46 -0.95 -5.49
CA HIS A 121 -5.83 -2.26 -5.57
C HIS A 121 -6.30 -2.98 -6.82
N ASP A 122 -5.35 -3.54 -7.57
CA ASP A 122 -5.64 -4.34 -8.75
C ASP A 122 -6.30 -5.66 -8.34
N GLN A 123 -7.58 -5.81 -8.62
CA GLN A 123 -8.40 -6.96 -8.19
C GLN A 123 -7.87 -8.27 -8.77
N ASP A 124 -7.32 -8.24 -9.99
CA ASP A 124 -6.74 -9.40 -10.64
C ASP A 124 -5.53 -9.96 -9.88
N ASN A 125 -4.85 -9.11 -9.09
CA ASN A 125 -3.73 -9.54 -8.25
C ASN A 125 -4.18 -10.13 -6.92
N ILE A 126 -5.30 -9.66 -6.34
CA ILE A 126 -5.87 -10.27 -5.13
C ILE A 126 -6.36 -11.69 -5.46
N MET A 127 -6.94 -11.90 -6.65
CA MET A 127 -7.39 -13.21 -7.10
C MET A 127 -6.24 -14.20 -7.41
N LYS A 128 -5.01 -13.74 -7.57
CA LYS A 128 -3.83 -14.61 -7.71
C LYS A 128 -3.20 -15.01 -6.38
N ILE A 129 -3.65 -14.38 -5.28
CA ILE A 129 -3.18 -14.69 -3.94
C ILE A 129 -3.91 -15.94 -3.38
N TYR A 130 -4.99 -16.39 -4.02
CA TYR A 130 -5.68 -17.64 -3.70
C TYR A 130 -5.45 -18.72 -4.74
#